data_AF-A0A520BYQ6-F1
#
_entry.id   AF-A0A520BYQ6-F1
#
_cell.length_a   1.000
_cell.length_b   1.000
_cell.length_c   1.000
_cell.angle_alpha   90.00
_cell.angle_beta   90.00
_cell.angle_gamma   90.00
#
_symmetry.space_group_name_H-M   'P 1'
#
loop_
_entity.id
_entity.type
_entity.pdbx_description
1 polymer ?
#
loop_
_entity_poly.entity_id
_entity_poly.type
_entity_poly.pdbx_seq_one_letter_code
_entity_poly.pdbx_strand_id
1 'polypeptide(L)'
;MKTHELAMLSFWKRRLSTLSCLLLITMLTLFSNLLFAQDVLVKNWLKDQKDSDRWVYKKDIFGDTMVEDGNGRTIAKFKKDIFGDTIVEDGGGRTLTKFKKDIFGDTVVEDGSGRTVAKYKKDIFGDTVIEDGSGRTVTKFKKDIFGDTVVEDGSGRTVAKYKKDIFGDNIIEDGSGRTVTKYKKDIFGDIMVEDGSGRTITKYKKDIFGDIMVEDGSGRTITKYKKDIFGDIIVEDGSGKTVAIYKKDASSTMIFENKILKELKFIK
;
A
#
# COMPACT_ATOMS: atom_id res chain seq x y z
N MET A 1 0.51 7.35 -12.23
CA MET A 1 0.34 6.98 -10.82
C MET A 1 -0.06 8.23 -10.05
N LYS A 2 -1.29 8.30 -9.52
CA LYS A 2 -1.80 9.51 -8.88
C LYS A 2 -1.12 9.65 -7.51
N THR A 3 -0.35 10.70 -7.34
CA THR A 3 0.50 11.03 -6.17
C THR A 3 -0.24 11.08 -4.83
N HIS A 4 -1.58 11.09 -4.84
CA HIS A 4 -2.44 11.11 -3.65
C HIS A 4 -2.56 9.74 -2.94
N GLU A 5 -2.25 8.63 -3.62
CA GLU A 5 -2.39 7.27 -3.05
C GLU A 5 -1.23 6.90 -2.11
N LEU A 6 -0.02 7.43 -2.35
CA LEU A 6 1.16 7.22 -1.49
C LEU A 6 1.07 7.99 -0.16
N ALA A 7 0.39 9.14 -0.17
CA ALA A 7 0.15 9.98 1.00
C ALA A 7 -0.68 9.25 2.06
N MET A 8 -1.78 8.59 1.66
CA MET A 8 -2.70 7.89 2.58
C MET A 8 -2.06 6.71 3.33
N LEU A 9 -1.05 6.06 2.75
CA LEU A 9 -0.34 4.92 3.35
C LEU A 9 0.54 5.30 4.55
N SER A 10 1.00 6.55 4.64
CA SER A 10 1.89 7.02 5.72
C SER A 10 1.15 7.21 7.06
N PHE A 11 -0.16 7.47 7.00
CA PHE A 11 -1.00 7.87 8.13
C PHE A 11 -1.49 6.69 8.99
N TRP A 12 -1.78 5.54 8.38
CA TRP A 12 -2.26 4.34 9.09
C TRP A 12 -1.18 3.69 9.98
N LYS A 13 0.06 4.20 9.92
CA LYS A 13 1.25 3.68 10.60
C LYS A 13 1.24 3.83 12.13
N ARG A 14 0.36 4.66 12.72
CA ARG A 14 0.36 4.96 14.17
C ARG A 14 -0.73 4.27 15.03
N ARG A 15 -1.59 3.42 14.46
CA ARG A 15 -2.61 2.64 15.22
C ARG A 15 -2.64 1.14 14.86
N LEU A 16 -1.48 0.55 14.55
CA LEU A 16 -1.35 -0.87 14.25
C LEU A 16 -0.92 -1.67 15.49
N SER A 17 -1.86 -1.87 16.41
CA SER A 17 -1.91 -3.10 17.20
C SER A 17 -3.32 -3.63 17.07
N THR A 18 -3.47 -4.84 16.52
CA THR A 18 -4.71 -5.64 16.31
C THR A 18 -5.49 -5.51 14.99
N LEU A 19 -5.25 -4.53 14.11
CA LEU A 19 -5.96 -4.40 12.81
C LEU A 19 -5.21 -4.96 11.58
N SER A 20 -4.24 -5.86 11.81
CA SER A 20 -3.31 -6.34 10.77
C SER A 20 -3.96 -7.17 9.65
N CYS A 21 -5.11 -7.83 9.88
CA CYS A 21 -5.78 -8.62 8.85
C CYS A 21 -6.75 -7.80 8.00
N LEU A 22 -7.41 -6.78 8.56
CA LEU A 22 -8.48 -6.08 7.84
C LEU A 22 -7.95 -5.11 6.78
N LEU A 23 -6.83 -4.46 7.09
CA LEU A 23 -6.12 -3.51 6.22
C LEU A 23 -5.44 -4.21 5.03
N LEU A 24 -5.04 -5.48 5.23
CA LEU A 24 -4.45 -6.31 4.18
C LEU A 24 -5.45 -6.56 3.05
N ILE A 25 -6.74 -6.62 3.37
CA ILE A 25 -7.75 -7.12 2.46
C ILE A 25 -8.56 -5.98 1.79
N THR A 26 -8.68 -4.81 2.44
CA THR A 26 -9.06 -3.56 1.71
C THR A 26 -8.03 -3.17 0.66
N MET A 27 -6.75 -3.47 0.91
CA MET A 27 -5.67 -3.25 -0.06
C MET A 27 -5.71 -4.26 -1.21
N LEU A 28 -6.19 -5.49 -0.97
CA LEU A 28 -6.35 -6.51 -2.01
C LEU A 28 -7.56 -6.29 -2.94
N THR A 29 -8.57 -5.53 -2.51
CA THR A 29 -9.79 -5.30 -3.31
C THR A 29 -9.74 -4.02 -4.16
N LEU A 30 -8.75 -3.15 -3.93
CA LEU A 30 -8.63 -1.86 -4.63
C LEU A 30 -7.43 -1.73 -5.58
N PHE A 31 -6.45 -2.64 -5.53
CA PHE A 31 -5.24 -2.51 -6.34
C PHE A 31 -4.99 -3.74 -7.21
N SER A 32 -4.93 -3.49 -8.51
CA SER A 32 -4.48 -4.44 -9.51
C SER A 32 -3.11 -5.03 -9.14
N ASN A 33 -2.97 -6.31 -9.50
CA ASN A 33 -1.81 -7.18 -9.27
C ASN A 33 -0.42 -6.53 -9.43
N LEU A 34 0.57 -7.18 -8.81
CA LEU A 34 2.02 -6.99 -8.96
C LEU A 34 2.63 -5.81 -8.18
N LEU A 35 2.01 -4.63 -8.17
CA LEU A 35 2.59 -3.44 -7.52
C LEU A 35 2.64 -3.56 -5.98
N PHE A 36 1.64 -4.20 -5.37
CA PHE A 36 1.54 -4.27 -3.90
C PHE A 36 2.49 -5.30 -3.27
N ALA A 37 2.77 -6.42 -3.95
CA ALA A 37 3.75 -7.39 -3.48
C ALA A 37 5.17 -6.78 -3.49
N GLN A 38 5.47 -5.97 -4.52
CA GLN A 38 6.71 -5.19 -4.61
C GLN A 38 6.79 -4.14 -3.51
N ASP A 39 5.70 -3.40 -3.26
CA ASP A 39 5.67 -2.33 -2.28
C ASP A 39 5.69 -2.84 -0.82
N VAL A 40 5.02 -3.95 -0.50
CA VAL A 40 5.04 -4.55 0.87
C VAL A 40 6.38 -5.18 1.21
N LEU A 41 6.98 -5.93 0.27
CA LEU A 41 8.29 -6.55 0.48
C LEU A 41 9.39 -5.48 0.58
N VAL A 42 9.36 -4.48 -0.28
CA VAL A 42 10.37 -3.40 -0.24
C VAL A 42 10.13 -2.45 0.92
N LYS A 43 8.90 -2.14 1.32
CA LYS A 43 8.65 -1.33 2.53
C LYS A 43 9.11 -2.03 3.81
N ASN A 44 8.94 -3.34 3.92
CA ASN A 44 9.43 -4.07 5.09
C ASN A 44 10.96 -4.12 5.10
N TRP A 45 11.60 -4.28 3.94
CA TRP A 45 13.06 -4.22 3.84
C TRP A 45 13.63 -2.80 4.06
N LEU A 46 12.96 -1.76 3.57
CA LEU A 46 13.32 -0.35 3.80
C LEU A 46 13.14 0.08 5.27
N LYS A 47 12.26 -0.57 6.04
CA LYS A 47 12.12 -0.30 7.48
C LYS A 47 13.36 -0.67 8.29
N ASP A 48 14.14 -1.65 7.81
CA ASP A 48 15.37 -2.06 8.46
C ASP A 48 16.53 -1.10 8.16
N GLN A 49 16.42 -0.30 7.10
CA GLN A 49 17.34 0.79 6.74
C GLN A 49 17.01 2.06 7.56
N LYS A 50 17.17 1.99 8.89
CA LYS A 50 16.69 2.98 9.88
C LYS A 50 17.30 4.40 9.82
N ASP A 51 18.24 4.71 8.93
CA ASP A 51 19.10 5.89 9.08
C ASP A 51 18.87 7.05 8.10
N SER A 52 17.99 6.92 7.11
CA SER A 52 17.79 7.97 6.12
C SER A 52 16.53 8.81 6.31
N ASP A 53 16.74 10.11 6.52
CA ASP A 53 15.71 11.16 6.52
C ASP A 53 15.30 11.58 5.11
N ARG A 54 15.99 11.08 4.07
CA ARG A 54 15.74 11.41 2.67
C ARG A 54 15.80 10.17 1.78
N TRP A 55 14.88 10.08 0.84
CA TRP A 55 14.81 8.97 -0.11
C TRP A 55 14.63 9.53 -1.52
N VAL A 56 15.40 9.01 -2.47
CA VAL A 56 15.40 9.47 -3.86
C VAL A 56 15.04 8.31 -4.76
N TYR A 57 14.00 8.50 -5.57
CA TYR A 57 13.51 7.51 -6.52
C TYR A 57 13.80 7.99 -7.93
N LYS A 58 14.82 7.39 -8.55
CA LYS A 58 15.26 7.70 -9.91
C LYS A 58 14.68 6.67 -10.88
N LYS A 59 14.36 7.13 -12.08
CA LYS A 59 14.18 6.22 -13.22
C LYS A 59 15.35 6.38 -14.16
N ASP A 60 15.88 5.27 -14.65
CA ASP A 60 16.88 5.29 -15.70
C ASP A 60 16.22 5.33 -17.10
N ILE A 61 17.05 5.34 -18.13
CA ILE A 61 16.62 5.39 -19.54
C ILE A 61 15.87 4.14 -19.99
N PHE A 62 16.01 3.02 -19.26
CA PHE A 62 15.31 1.77 -19.53
C PHE A 62 13.97 1.69 -18.76
N GLY A 63 13.71 2.67 -17.90
CA GLY A 63 12.51 2.74 -17.05
C GLY A 63 12.65 2.00 -15.73
N ASP A 64 13.84 1.47 -15.43
CA ASP A 64 14.13 0.81 -14.16
C ASP A 64 14.12 1.84 -13.03
N THR A 65 13.61 1.45 -11.86
CA THR A 65 13.50 2.33 -10.71
C THR A 65 14.60 2.05 -9.71
N MET A 66 15.40 3.05 -9.39
CA MET A 66 16.42 3.00 -8.36
C MET A 66 15.99 3.80 -7.13
N VAL A 67 16.16 3.22 -5.95
CA VAL A 67 15.92 3.86 -4.66
C VAL A 67 17.26 4.13 -4.01
N GLU A 68 17.53 5.39 -3.69
CA GLU A 68 18.74 5.83 -2.98
C GLU A 68 18.39 6.48 -1.64
N ASP A 69 19.32 6.39 -0.69
CA ASP A 69 19.27 7.13 0.56
C ASP A 69 19.71 8.60 0.40
N GLY A 70 19.70 9.36 1.50
CA GLY A 70 20.12 10.77 1.51
C GLY A 70 21.59 11.00 1.20
N ASN A 71 22.43 9.96 1.27
CA ASN A 71 23.86 9.99 0.97
C ASN A 71 24.16 9.52 -0.47
N GLY A 72 23.14 9.24 -1.27
CA GLY A 72 23.28 8.73 -2.64
C GLY A 72 23.66 7.25 -2.72
N ARG A 73 23.56 6.49 -1.63
CA ARG A 73 23.77 5.04 -1.67
C ARG A 73 22.55 4.38 -2.25
N THR A 74 22.72 3.49 -3.23
CA THR A 74 21.61 2.67 -3.72
C THR A 74 21.18 1.68 -2.66
N ILE A 75 19.87 1.63 -2.46
CA ILE A 75 19.21 0.79 -1.48
C ILE A 75 18.50 -0.34 -2.22
N ALA A 76 17.66 -0.01 -3.20
CA ALA A 76 17.01 -1.03 -4.03
C ALA A 76 17.01 -0.65 -5.51
N LYS A 77 16.97 -1.67 -6.37
CA LYS A 77 16.71 -1.52 -7.80
C LYS A 77 15.54 -2.39 -8.19
N PHE A 78 14.65 -1.84 -9.01
CA PHE A 78 13.54 -2.53 -9.63
C PHE A 78 13.75 -2.48 -11.12
N LYS A 79 13.94 -3.63 -11.73
CA LYS A 79 14.17 -3.71 -13.17
C LYS A 79 13.31 -4.73 -13.86
N LYS A 80 13.20 -4.59 -15.17
CA LYS A 80 12.65 -5.63 -16.04
C LYS A 80 13.78 -6.43 -16.67
N ASP A 81 13.67 -7.76 -16.65
CA ASP A 81 14.55 -8.60 -17.46
C ASP A 81 14.07 -8.67 -18.92
N ILE A 82 14.84 -9.38 -19.75
CA ILE A 82 14.54 -9.55 -21.19
C ILE A 82 13.21 -10.28 -21.46
N PHE A 83 12.65 -10.98 -20.47
CA PHE A 83 11.37 -11.66 -20.55
C PHE A 83 10.22 -10.81 -20.00
N GLY A 84 10.50 -9.61 -19.50
CA GLY A 84 9.53 -8.73 -18.87
C GLY A 84 9.24 -9.07 -17.41
N ASP A 85 10.00 -9.99 -16.81
CA ASP A 85 9.89 -10.31 -15.39
C ASP A 85 10.40 -9.14 -14.56
N THR A 86 9.80 -8.92 -13.40
CA THR A 86 10.30 -7.88 -12.48
C THR A 86 11.33 -8.46 -11.54
N ILE A 87 12.50 -7.86 -11.48
CA ILE A 87 13.58 -8.22 -10.56
C ILE A 87 13.74 -7.09 -9.55
N VAL A 88 13.78 -7.46 -8.28
CA VAL A 88 14.13 -6.58 -7.16
C VAL A 88 15.53 -6.95 -6.68
N GLU A 89 16.45 -5.99 -6.68
CA GLU A 89 17.83 -6.16 -6.21
C GLU A 89 18.12 -5.20 -5.05
N ASP A 90 19.06 -5.59 -4.18
CA ASP A 90 19.63 -4.69 -3.20
C ASP A 90 20.67 -3.74 -3.82
N GLY A 91 21.19 -2.81 -3.02
CA GLY A 91 22.24 -1.87 -3.43
C GLY A 91 23.53 -2.51 -3.94
N GLY A 92 23.81 -3.76 -3.55
CA GLY A 92 24.95 -4.54 -4.00
C GLY A 92 24.69 -5.36 -5.26
N GLY A 93 23.49 -5.29 -5.84
CA GLY A 93 23.10 -6.04 -7.03
C GLY A 93 22.70 -7.49 -6.75
N ARG A 94 22.46 -7.88 -5.50
CA ARG A 94 21.93 -9.21 -5.18
C ARG A 94 20.43 -9.21 -5.38
N THR A 95 19.92 -10.19 -6.13
CA THR A 95 18.48 -10.41 -6.29
C THR A 95 17.86 -10.73 -4.94
N LEU A 96 16.82 -9.99 -4.57
CA LEU A 96 16.00 -10.22 -3.40
C LEU A 96 14.74 -11.01 -3.77
N THR A 97 14.11 -10.64 -4.88
CA THR A 97 12.84 -11.23 -5.31
C THR A 97 12.69 -11.11 -6.83
N LYS A 98 12.14 -12.15 -7.45
CA LYS A 98 11.73 -12.16 -8.85
C LYS A 98 10.22 -12.36 -8.95
N PHE A 99 9.58 -11.60 -9.83
CA PHE A 99 8.18 -11.78 -10.21
C PHE A 99 8.11 -12.12 -11.68
N LYS A 100 7.63 -13.32 -11.98
CA LYS A 100 7.54 -13.81 -13.36
C LYS A 100 6.16 -14.32 -13.71
N LYS A 101 5.91 -14.48 -15.00
CA LYS A 101 4.74 -15.18 -15.51
C LYS A 101 5.11 -16.61 -15.87
N ASP A 102 4.31 -17.58 -15.45
CA ASP A 102 4.44 -18.94 -15.95
C ASP A 102 3.73 -19.11 -17.31
N ILE A 103 3.77 -20.33 -17.85
CA ILE A 103 3.17 -20.66 -19.16
C ILE A 103 1.64 -20.50 -19.19
N PHE A 104 0.98 -20.44 -18.03
CA PHE A 104 -0.46 -20.22 -17.91
C PHE A 104 -0.81 -18.75 -17.64
N GLY A 105 0.20 -17.87 -17.55
CA GLY A 105 0.02 -16.47 -17.21
C GLY A 105 -0.13 -16.20 -15.71
N ASP A 106 0.07 -17.22 -14.87
CA ASP A 106 0.05 -17.07 -13.42
C ASP A 106 1.30 -16.30 -12.96
N THR A 107 1.16 -15.53 -11.89
CA THR A 107 2.31 -14.82 -11.32
C THR A 107 3.04 -15.75 -10.35
N VAL A 108 4.32 -16.00 -10.61
CA VAL A 108 5.20 -16.74 -9.72
C VAL A 108 6.16 -15.75 -9.05
N VAL A 109 6.28 -15.86 -7.73
CA VAL A 109 7.21 -15.06 -6.93
C VAL A 109 8.30 -15.97 -6.43
N GLU A 110 9.55 -15.60 -6.71
CA GLU A 110 10.74 -16.33 -6.30
C GLU A 110 11.59 -15.47 -5.37
N ASP A 111 12.24 -16.09 -4.40
CA ASP A 111 13.26 -15.44 -3.58
C ASP A 111 14.58 -15.24 -4.37
N GLY A 112 15.57 -14.60 -3.73
CA GLY A 112 16.89 -14.38 -4.31
C GLY A 112 17.68 -15.64 -4.70
N SER A 113 17.26 -16.81 -4.20
CA SER A 113 17.85 -18.12 -4.54
C SER A 113 17.11 -18.84 -5.67
N GLY A 114 16.05 -18.23 -6.21
CA GLY A 114 15.22 -18.84 -7.26
C GLY A 114 14.19 -19.84 -6.73
N ARG A 115 13.94 -19.89 -5.42
CA ARG A 115 12.89 -20.75 -4.86
C ARG A 115 11.56 -20.02 -4.93
N THR A 116 10.52 -20.71 -5.42
CA THR A 116 9.15 -20.19 -5.36
C THR A 116 8.72 -19.98 -3.92
N VAL A 117 8.25 -18.77 -3.61
CA VAL A 117 7.70 -18.41 -2.29
C VAL A 117 6.19 -18.22 -2.33
N ALA A 118 5.65 -17.82 -3.49
CA ALA A 118 4.22 -17.68 -3.69
C ALA A 118 3.85 -17.83 -5.18
N LYS A 119 2.63 -18.29 -5.42
CA LYS A 119 2.00 -18.31 -6.75
C LYS A 119 0.63 -17.65 -6.68
N TYR A 120 0.31 -16.81 -7.65
CA TYR A 120 -0.98 -16.14 -7.80
C TYR A 120 -1.59 -16.56 -9.13
N LYS A 121 -2.73 -17.24 -9.06
CA LYS A 121 -3.40 -17.79 -10.24
C LYS A 121 -4.88 -17.51 -10.26
N LYS A 122 -5.48 -17.77 -11.42
CA LYS A 122 -6.93 -17.83 -11.58
C LYS A 122 -7.37 -19.29 -11.65
N ASP A 123 -8.41 -19.66 -10.89
CA ASP A 123 -9.02 -20.97 -11.05
C ASP A 123 -10.03 -20.99 -12.22
N ILE A 124 -10.66 -22.14 -12.44
CA ILE A 124 -11.62 -22.35 -13.53
C ILE A 124 -12.87 -21.46 -13.43
N PHE A 125 -13.15 -20.90 -12.25
CA PHE A 125 -14.26 -19.98 -12.02
C PHE A 125 -13.84 -18.51 -12.12
N GLY A 126 -12.56 -18.23 -12.37
CA GLY A 126 -12.00 -16.89 -12.39
C GLY A 126 -11.68 -16.33 -10.99
N ASP A 127 -11.75 -17.16 -9.95
CA ASP A 127 -11.38 -16.79 -8.59
C ASP A 127 -9.85 -16.66 -8.49
N THR A 128 -9.38 -15.71 -7.67
CA THR A 128 -7.93 -15.59 -7.42
C THR A 128 -7.52 -16.59 -6.35
N VAL A 129 -6.53 -17.43 -6.65
CA VAL A 129 -5.94 -18.38 -5.70
C VAL A 129 -4.50 -17.98 -5.43
N ILE A 130 -4.12 -17.94 -4.16
CA ILE A 130 -2.76 -17.72 -3.70
C ILE A 130 -2.24 -19.02 -3.09
N GLU A 131 -1.12 -19.51 -3.60
CA GLU A 131 -0.43 -20.69 -3.11
C GLU A 131 0.93 -20.32 -2.50
N ASP A 132 1.36 -21.08 -1.51
CA ASP A 132 2.72 -20.99 -0.97
C ASP A 132 3.74 -21.66 -1.92
N GLY A 133 5.02 -21.57 -1.56
CA GLY A 133 6.11 -22.21 -2.31
C GLY A 133 6.01 -23.73 -2.47
N SER A 134 5.17 -24.40 -1.66
CA SER A 134 4.91 -25.84 -1.75
C SER A 134 3.66 -26.19 -2.57
N GLY A 135 2.99 -25.18 -3.14
CA GLY A 135 1.77 -25.35 -3.93
C GLY A 135 0.50 -25.54 -3.10
N ARG A 136 0.54 -25.27 -1.79
CA ARG A 136 -0.66 -25.33 -0.94
C ARG A 136 -1.40 -24.00 -1.02
N THR A 137 -2.72 -24.06 -1.20
CA THR A 137 -3.58 -22.87 -1.14
C THR A 137 -3.47 -22.22 0.24
N VAL A 138 -3.13 -20.94 0.27
CA VAL A 138 -3.08 -20.11 1.48
C VAL A 138 -4.31 -19.22 1.57
N THR A 139 -4.76 -18.70 0.43
CA THR A 139 -5.91 -17.79 0.38
C THR A 139 -6.60 -17.87 -0.96
N LYS A 140 -7.93 -17.77 -0.94
CA LYS A 140 -8.76 -17.68 -2.14
C LYS A 140 -9.65 -16.45 -2.07
N PHE A 141 -9.78 -15.74 -3.19
CA PHE A 141 -10.69 -14.61 -3.38
C PHE A 141 -11.69 -14.99 -4.44
N LYS A 142 -12.96 -15.03 -4.05
CA LYS A 142 -14.06 -15.37 -4.95
C LYS A 142 -15.15 -14.33 -4.95
N LYS A 143 -16.00 -14.39 -5.96
CA LYS A 143 -17.24 -13.62 -6.01
C LYS A 143 -18.40 -14.50 -5.59
N ASP A 144 -19.24 -14.02 -4.67
CA ASP A 144 -20.50 -14.68 -4.38
C ASP A 144 -21.58 -14.32 -5.42
N ILE A 145 -22.77 -14.88 -5.25
CA ILE A 145 -23.91 -14.67 -6.16
C ILE A 145 -24.38 -13.21 -6.25
N PHE A 146 -24.01 -12.37 -5.28
CA PHE A 146 -24.33 -10.94 -5.25
C PHE A 146 -23.19 -10.08 -5.81
N GLY A 147 -22.07 -10.69 -6.21
CA GLY A 147 -20.88 -9.98 -6.67
C GLY A 147 -20.00 -9.46 -5.52
N ASP A 148 -20.29 -9.84 -4.28
CA ASP A 148 -19.46 -9.51 -3.13
C ASP A 148 -18.16 -10.34 -3.17
N THR A 149 -17.06 -9.78 -2.68
CA THR A 149 -15.81 -10.51 -2.58
C THR A 149 -15.79 -11.31 -1.29
N VAL A 150 -15.64 -12.63 -1.41
CA VAL A 150 -15.43 -13.53 -0.27
C VAL A 150 -13.97 -13.96 -0.25
N VAL A 151 -13.38 -13.91 0.93
CA VAL A 151 -11.99 -14.32 1.17
C VAL A 151 -12.01 -15.57 2.03
N GLU A 152 -11.37 -16.62 1.53
CA GLU A 152 -11.25 -17.90 2.21
C GLU A 152 -9.80 -18.20 2.55
N ASP A 153 -9.57 -18.86 3.69
CA ASP A 153 -8.27 -19.43 4.03
C ASP A 153 -7.99 -20.70 3.21
N GLY A 154 -6.79 -21.27 3.39
CA GLY A 154 -6.38 -22.51 2.73
C GLY A 154 -7.26 -23.74 3.04
N SER A 155 -8.10 -23.68 4.09
CA SER A 155 -9.06 -24.73 4.43
C SER A 155 -10.46 -24.49 3.86
N GLY A 156 -10.65 -23.41 3.10
CA GLY A 156 -11.94 -23.04 2.51
C GLY A 156 -12.90 -22.37 3.50
N ARG A 157 -12.42 -21.90 4.66
CA ARG A 157 -13.25 -21.16 5.60
C ARG A 157 -13.23 -19.69 5.25
N THR A 158 -14.41 -19.06 5.21
CA THR A 158 -14.52 -17.60 5.05
C THR A 158 -13.81 -16.90 6.21
N VAL A 159 -12.87 -16.01 5.89
CA VAL A 159 -12.17 -15.18 6.86
C VAL A 159 -12.58 -13.71 6.76
N ALA A 160 -13.06 -13.28 5.59
CA ALA A 160 -13.60 -11.94 5.41
C ALA A 160 -14.56 -11.87 4.22
N LYS A 161 -15.45 -10.88 4.24
CA LYS A 161 -16.34 -10.53 3.13
C LYS A 161 -16.29 -9.03 2.86
N TYR A 162 -16.24 -8.64 1.59
CA TYR A 162 -16.26 -7.25 1.10
C TYR A 162 -17.50 -7.07 0.27
N LYS A 163 -18.40 -6.20 0.72
CA LYS A 163 -19.66 -5.95 0.05
C LYS A 163 -19.98 -4.47 0.02
N LYS A 164 -20.99 -4.13 -0.78
CA LYS A 164 -21.65 -2.82 -0.67
C LYS A 164 -22.98 -2.99 0.01
N ASP A 165 -23.35 -2.03 0.86
CA ASP A 165 -24.71 -1.96 1.36
C ASP A 165 -25.66 -1.28 0.35
N ILE A 166 -26.92 -1.14 0.75
CA ILE A 166 -27.98 -0.54 -0.08
C ILE A 166 -27.74 0.95 -0.39
N PHE A 167 -26.88 1.64 0.39
CA PHE A 167 -26.50 3.02 0.17
C PHE A 167 -25.24 3.14 -0.69
N GLY A 168 -24.61 2.01 -1.04
CA GLY A 168 -23.37 1.95 -1.80
C GLY A 168 -22.11 2.07 -0.93
N ASP A 169 -22.25 2.06 0.41
CA ASP A 169 -21.13 2.11 1.34
C ASP A 169 -20.40 0.76 1.35
N ASN A 170 -19.07 0.78 1.46
CA ASN A 170 -18.30 -0.46 1.49
C ASN A 170 -18.27 -1.03 2.90
N ILE A 171 -18.61 -2.31 3.03
CA ILE A 171 -18.70 -3.04 4.28
C ILE A 171 -17.70 -4.17 4.28
N ILE A 172 -16.99 -4.33 5.39
CA ILE A 172 -16.13 -5.48 5.66
C ILE A 172 -16.71 -6.28 6.79
N GLU A 173 -16.90 -7.57 6.56
CA GLU A 173 -17.32 -8.52 7.57
C GLU A 173 -16.21 -9.52 7.87
N ASP A 174 -16.16 -10.01 9.11
CA ASP A 174 -15.33 -11.14 9.48
C ASP A 174 -15.93 -12.48 8.99
N GLY A 175 -15.20 -13.58 9.21
CA GLY A 175 -15.66 -14.92 8.85
C GLY A 175 -16.98 -15.37 9.51
N SER A 176 -17.44 -14.69 10.56
CA SER A 176 -18.72 -14.93 11.21
C SER A 176 -19.86 -14.05 10.70
N GLY A 177 -19.59 -13.19 9.71
CA GLY A 177 -20.57 -12.26 9.14
C GLY A 177 -20.80 -11.00 9.97
N ARG A 178 -19.97 -10.73 11.00
CA ARG A 178 -20.06 -9.49 11.78
C ARG A 178 -19.35 -8.37 11.05
N THR A 179 -19.99 -7.22 10.93
CA THR A 179 -19.33 -6.03 10.38
C THR A 179 -18.16 -5.64 11.26
N VAL A 180 -16.99 -5.45 10.65
CA VAL A 180 -15.78 -4.98 11.34
C VAL A 180 -15.48 -3.54 10.96
N THR A 181 -15.75 -3.14 9.71
CA THR A 181 -15.50 -1.77 9.25
C THR A 181 -16.47 -1.37 8.16
N LYS A 182 -16.87 -0.10 8.18
CA LYS A 182 -17.67 0.53 7.12
C LYS A 182 -16.94 1.75 6.57
N TYR A 183 -17.00 1.92 5.25
CA TYR A 183 -16.51 3.08 4.54
C TYR A 183 -17.68 3.76 3.86
N LYS A 184 -18.03 4.94 4.38
CA LYS A 184 -19.10 5.75 3.85
C LYS A 184 -18.53 6.90 3.06
N LYS A 185 -19.17 7.22 1.94
CA LYS A 185 -18.80 8.39 1.15
C LYS A 185 -19.98 9.33 1.06
N ASP A 186 -19.80 10.58 1.47
CA ASP A 186 -20.85 11.57 1.38
C ASP A 186 -20.94 12.22 -0.01
N ILE A 187 -21.91 13.13 -0.17
CA ILE A 187 -22.17 13.83 -1.42
C ILE A 187 -21.05 14.80 -1.83
N PHE A 188 -20.23 15.25 -0.89
CA PHE A 188 -19.07 16.11 -1.13
C PHE A 188 -17.82 15.29 -1.48
N GLY A 189 -17.90 13.98 -1.29
CA GLY A 189 -16.85 13.02 -1.55
C GLY A 189 -15.93 12.78 -0.37
N ASP A 190 -16.29 13.28 0.81
CA ASP A 190 -15.60 12.99 2.07
C ASP A 190 -15.86 11.52 2.45
N ILE A 191 -14.83 10.89 3.02
CA ILE A 191 -14.89 9.48 3.42
C ILE A 191 -14.91 9.39 4.94
N MET A 192 -15.89 8.67 5.47
CA MET A 192 -15.96 8.31 6.87
C MET A 192 -15.68 6.82 7.04
N VAL A 193 -14.81 6.48 7.99
CA VAL A 193 -14.52 5.10 8.38
C VAL A 193 -15.10 4.84 9.77
N GLU A 194 -15.96 3.83 9.88
CA GLU A 194 -16.58 3.40 11.13
C GLU A 194 -16.14 1.99 11.51
N ASP A 195 -16.09 1.69 12.80
CA ASP A 195 -15.95 0.32 13.29
C ASP A 195 -17.27 -0.47 13.22
N GLY A 196 -17.22 -1.75 13.56
CA GLY A 196 -18.40 -2.62 13.61
C GLY A 196 -19.53 -2.17 14.53
N SER A 197 -19.24 -1.28 15.50
CA SER A 197 -20.23 -0.69 16.41
C SER A 197 -20.80 0.64 15.92
N GLY A 198 -20.37 1.11 14.74
CA GLY A 198 -20.79 2.39 14.17
C GLY A 198 -20.04 3.61 14.73
N ARG A 199 -18.98 3.42 15.51
CA ARG A 199 -18.16 4.53 16.00
C ARG A 199 -17.23 4.98 14.88
N THR A 200 -17.18 6.29 14.63
CA THR A 200 -16.22 6.85 13.68
C THR A 200 -14.79 6.64 14.16
N ILE A 201 -13.95 6.06 13.31
CA ILE A 201 -12.51 5.88 13.55
C ILE A 201 -11.75 7.05 12.95
N THR A 202 -12.07 7.42 11.70
CA THR A 202 -11.33 8.40 10.92
C THR A 202 -12.23 9.03 9.87
N LYS A 203 -11.99 10.31 9.58
CA LYS A 203 -12.62 11.03 8.47
C LYS A 203 -11.54 11.56 7.54
N TYR A 204 -11.81 11.49 6.24
CA TYR A 204 -11.00 12.08 5.19
C TYR A 204 -11.85 13.12 4.51
N LYS A 205 -11.42 14.37 4.58
CA LYS A 205 -12.11 15.48 3.94
C LYS A 205 -11.25 16.06 2.84
N LYS A 206 -11.88 16.41 1.72
CA LYS A 206 -11.20 17.07 0.62
C LYS A 206 -11.77 18.46 0.45
N ASP A 207 -10.90 19.48 0.48
CA ASP A 207 -11.35 20.85 0.25
C ASP A 207 -11.41 21.20 -1.25
N ILE A 208 -11.82 22.44 -1.53
CA ILE A 208 -11.97 22.97 -2.90
C ILE A 208 -10.63 23.10 -3.64
N PHE A 209 -9.51 23.19 -2.93
CA PHE A 209 -8.16 23.24 -3.50
C PHE A 209 -7.60 21.84 -3.74
N GLY A 210 -8.29 20.83 -3.23
CA GLY A 210 -7.93 19.43 -3.32
C GLY A 210 -6.97 18.96 -2.23
N ASP A 211 -6.76 19.78 -1.20
CA ASP A 211 -6.03 19.39 0.00
C ASP A 211 -6.86 18.36 0.78
N ILE A 212 -6.16 17.43 1.41
CA ILE A 212 -6.79 16.33 2.15
C ILE A 212 -6.53 16.53 3.63
N MET A 213 -7.60 16.63 4.40
CA MET A 213 -7.55 16.63 5.86
C MET A 213 -7.95 15.26 6.40
N VAL A 214 -7.16 14.75 7.34
CA VAL A 214 -7.48 13.51 8.04
C VAL A 214 -7.73 13.79 9.51
N GLU A 215 -8.93 13.44 9.97
CA GLU A 215 -9.40 13.63 11.35
C GLU A 215 -9.60 12.29 12.05
N ASP A 216 -9.42 12.26 13.36
CA ASP A 216 -9.84 11.13 14.18
C ASP A 216 -11.37 11.10 14.40
N GLY A 217 -11.86 10.06 15.05
CA GLY A 217 -13.28 9.92 15.40
C GLY A 217 -13.86 11.06 16.26
N SER A 218 -13.02 11.81 16.97
CA SER A 218 -13.43 12.99 17.76
C SER A 218 -13.39 14.30 16.98
N GLY A 219 -12.99 14.28 15.70
CA GLY A 219 -12.87 15.46 14.85
C GLY A 219 -11.56 16.21 15.00
N ARG A 220 -10.57 15.67 15.73
CA ARG A 220 -9.24 16.29 15.83
C ARG A 220 -8.46 15.98 14.56
N THR A 221 -7.88 17.01 13.94
CA THR A 221 -6.97 16.82 12.81
C THR A 221 -5.73 16.05 13.26
N ILE A 222 -5.40 14.99 12.55
CA ILE A 222 -4.17 14.23 12.78
C ILE A 222 -3.13 14.60 11.71
N THR A 223 -3.54 14.79 10.46
CA THR A 223 -2.64 15.12 9.35
C THR A 223 -3.35 15.89 8.26
N LYS A 224 -2.63 16.78 7.58
CA LYS A 224 -3.07 17.45 6.36
C LYS A 224 -2.08 17.15 5.23
N TYR A 225 -2.61 16.95 4.04
CA TYR A 225 -1.84 16.87 2.81
C TYR A 225 -2.22 18.04 1.95
N LYS A 226 -1.23 18.87 1.61
CA LYS A 226 -1.43 20.04 0.77
C LYS A 226 -0.54 19.98 -0.45
N LYS A 227 -0.97 20.64 -1.51
CA LYS A 227 -0.12 20.89 -2.67
C LYS A 227 0.36 22.34 -2.65
N ASP A 228 1.67 22.55 -2.77
CA ASP A 228 2.21 23.91 -2.90
C ASP A 228 2.14 24.44 -4.35
N ILE A 229 2.62 25.66 -4.55
CA ILE A 229 2.61 26.33 -5.87
C ILE A 229 3.48 25.62 -6.93
N PHE A 230 4.43 24.78 -6.51
CA PHE A 230 5.30 24.00 -7.39
C PHE A 230 4.74 22.61 -7.67
N GLY A 231 3.64 22.23 -7.00
CA GLY A 231 3.03 20.92 -7.12
C GLY A 231 3.57 19.89 -6.14
N ASP A 232 4.43 20.29 -5.20
CA ASP A 232 4.98 19.43 -4.16
C ASP A 232 3.90 19.11 -3.12
N ILE A 233 3.92 17.88 -2.59
CA ILE A 233 2.99 17.46 -1.54
C ILE A 233 3.64 17.71 -0.18
N ILE A 234 3.05 18.61 0.57
CA ILE A 234 3.40 18.93 1.95
C ILE A 234 2.52 18.10 2.89
N VAL A 235 3.15 17.39 3.83
CA VAL A 235 2.47 16.66 4.90
C VAL A 235 2.66 17.40 6.20
N GLU A 236 1.56 17.86 6.80
CA GLU A 236 1.53 18.51 8.10
C GLU A 236 0.90 17.60 9.15
N ASP A 237 1.38 17.64 10.38
CA ASP A 237 0.68 16.99 11.51
C ASP A 237 -0.54 17.81 11.99
N GLY A 238 -1.22 17.31 13.02
CA GLY A 238 -2.39 17.94 13.60
C GLY A 238 -2.16 19.34 14.20
N SER A 239 -0.90 19.70 14.48
CA SER A 239 -0.51 21.03 14.96
C SER A 239 -0.22 22.02 13.82
N GLY A 240 -0.17 21.54 12.57
CA GLY A 240 0.22 22.32 11.39
C GLY A 240 1.72 22.31 11.10
N LYS A 241 2.52 21.52 11.84
CA LYS A 241 3.95 21.40 11.58
C LYS A 241 4.20 20.49 10.39
N THR A 242 5.04 20.91 9.45
CA THR A 242 5.45 20.06 8.32
C THR A 242 6.31 18.88 8.80
N VAL A 243 5.84 17.66 8.56
CA VAL A 243 6.51 16.43 8.96
C VAL A 243 7.16 15.71 7.78
N ALA A 244 6.65 15.91 6.57
CA ALA A 244 7.25 15.36 5.37
C ALA A 244 6.94 16.19 4.12
N ILE A 245 7.78 16.04 3.10
CA ILE A 245 7.59 16.64 1.78
C ILE A 245 7.87 15.59 0.72
N TYR A 246 6.99 15.50 -0.27
CA TYR A 246 7.21 14.75 -1.51
C TYR A 246 7.30 15.75 -2.66
N LYS A 247 8.43 15.74 -3.36
CA LYS A 247 8.69 16.68 -4.45
C LYS A 247 9.27 15.99 -5.67
N LYS A 248 9.21 16.68 -6.81
CA LYS A 248 9.95 16.28 -8.02
C LYS A 248 11.04 17.30 -8.31
N ASP A 249 12.23 16.83 -8.65
CA ASP A 249 13.24 17.74 -9.21
C ASP A 249 13.01 17.98 -10.72
N ALA A 250 13.85 18.83 -11.31
CA ALA A 250 13.78 19.18 -12.73
C ALA A 250 13.91 17.96 -13.67
N SER A 251 14.50 16.85 -13.21
CA SER A 251 14.61 15.59 -13.95
C SER A 251 13.40 14.67 -13.76
N SER A 252 12.34 15.13 -13.10
CA SER A 252 11.20 14.32 -12.66
C SER A 252 11.54 13.20 -11.66
N THR A 253 12.71 13.27 -11.03
CA THR A 253 13.10 12.34 -9.95
C THR A 253 12.25 12.66 -8.72
N MET A 254 11.62 11.63 -8.14
CA MET A 254 10.79 11.78 -6.94
C MET A 254 11.68 11.77 -5.70
N ILE A 255 11.52 12.79 -4.86
CA ILE A 255 12.26 12.95 -3.61
C ILE A 255 11.28 12.96 -2.46
N PHE A 256 11.54 12.14 -1.46
CA PHE A 256 10.85 12.17 -0.18
C PHE A 256 11.80 12.67 0.91
N GLU A 257 11.33 13.63 1.69
CA GLU A 257 12.05 14.19 2.83
C GLU A 257 11.20 14.04 4.10
N ASN A 258 11.76 13.41 5.11
CA ASN A 258 11.19 13.33 6.45
C ASN A 258 11.78 14.44 7.32
N LYS A 259 10.96 15.43 7.67
CA LYS A 259 11.40 16.59 8.46
C LYS A 259 11.58 16.27 9.94
N ILE A 260 10.87 15.28 10.48
CA ILE A 260 11.01 14.85 11.88
C ILE A 260 12.40 14.23 12.12
N LEU A 261 12.83 13.32 11.24
CA LEU A 261 14.14 12.68 11.36
C LEU A 261 15.30 13.66 11.13
N LYS A 262 15.08 14.69 10.29
CA LYS A 262 16.08 15.74 10.07
C LYS A 262 16.33 16.55 11.33
N GLU A 263 15.28 16.99 12.03
CA GLU A 263 15.42 17.78 13.27
C GLU A 263 16.12 16.99 14.39
N LEU A 264 15.86 15.69 14.52
CA LEU A 264 16.53 14.83 15.51
C LEU A 264 18.05 14.71 15.29
N LYS A 265 18.55 14.91 14.06
CA LYS A 265 19.99 14.91 13.75
C LYS A 265 20.69 16.23 14.13
N PHE A 266 19.95 17.32 14.34
CA PHE A 266 20.49 18.64 14.72
C PHE A 266 20.49 18.90 16.25
N ILE A 267 19.99 17.97 17.06
CA ILE A 267 19.97 18.05 18.54
C ILE A 267 21.06 17.16 19.14
N LYS A 268 22.28 17.18 18.59
CA LYS A 268 23.44 16.48 19.16
C LYS A 268 24.57 17.43 19.49
#